data_AF-A0A497FTX5-F1
#
_entry.id   AF-A0A497FTX5-F1
#
_cell.length_a   1.000
_cell.length_b   1.000
_cell.length_c   1.000
_cell.angle_alpha   90.00
_cell.angle_beta   90.00
_cell.angle_gamma   90.00
#
_symmetry.space_group_name_H-M   'P 1'
#
loop_
_entity.id
_entity.type
_entity.pdbx_description
1 polymer ?
#
loop_
_entity_poly.entity_id
_entity_poly.type
_entity_poly.pdbx_seq_one_letter_code
_entity_poly.pdbx_strand_id
1 'polypeptide(L)'
;MVKVGFDPVKYAEALKKIVTRGVERKYYRVARGGRWYGGIATADCVGCNLKCVFCWSGAPRDYPEKIGRFYAPEYIFMKLDRCALRRGYRQLRVSGNEPTIGREHLIRLLELV
;
A
#
# COMPACT_ATOMS: atom_id res chain seq x y z
N MET A 1 4.47 21.75 28.44
CA MET A 1 4.80 22.13 27.05
C MET A 1 4.32 21.01 26.13
N VAL A 2 3.23 21.22 25.39
CA VAL A 2 2.70 20.21 24.47
C VAL A 2 3.58 20.22 23.23
N LYS A 3 4.21 19.08 22.90
CA LYS A 3 4.95 18.89 21.66
C LYS A 3 3.96 19.02 20.50
N VAL A 4 3.97 20.16 19.80
CA VAL A 4 3.06 20.38 18.67
C VAL A 4 3.63 19.67 17.44
N GLY A 5 3.06 18.51 17.13
CA GLY A 5 3.34 17.76 15.90
C GLY A 5 4.33 16.59 16.03
N PHE A 6 4.44 15.82 14.94
CA PHE A 6 5.38 14.71 14.79
C PHE A 6 6.21 14.90 13.51
N ASP A 7 7.40 14.33 13.47
CA ASP A 7 8.27 14.34 12.29
C ASP A 7 7.85 13.19 11.34
N PRO A 8 7.30 13.50 10.15
CA PRO A 8 6.79 12.48 9.24
C PRO A 8 7.91 11.67 8.57
N VAL A 9 9.15 12.16 8.54
CA VAL A 9 10.29 11.41 8.00
C VAL A 9 10.73 10.37 9.02
N LYS A 10 10.95 10.77 10.28
CA LYS A 10 11.27 9.81 11.36
C LYS A 10 10.16 8.78 11.57
N TYR A 11 8.90 9.20 11.43
CA TYR A 11 7.78 8.27 11.52
C TYR A 11 7.75 7.31 10.32
N ALA A 12 8.11 7.74 9.10
CA ALA A 12 8.25 6.85 7.95
C ALA A 12 9.32 5.76 8.18
N GLU A 13 10.45 6.12 8.79
CA GLU A 13 11.53 5.16 9.13
C GLU A 13 11.06 4.10 10.14
N ALA A 14 10.37 4.53 11.19
CA ALA A 14 9.77 3.62 12.18
C ALA A 14 8.70 2.73 11.52
N LEU A 15 7.84 3.33 10.68
CA LEU A 15 6.77 2.61 10.00
C LEU A 15 7.31 1.58 9.02
N LYS A 16 8.42 1.87 8.31
CA LYS A 16 9.08 0.93 7.40
C LYS A 16 9.35 -0.41 8.09
N LYS A 17 9.84 -0.40 9.34
CA LYS A 17 10.11 -1.62 10.13
C LYS A 17 8.85 -2.43 10.46
N ILE A 18 7.69 -1.77 10.52
CA ILE A 18 6.39 -2.40 10.82
C ILE A 18 5.76 -2.99 9.56
N VAL A 19 5.95 -2.31 8.42
CA VAL A 19 5.14 -2.54 7.22
C VAL A 19 5.90 -3.20 6.07
N THR A 20 7.21 -3.43 6.23
CA THR A 20 8.06 -4.19 5.30
C THR A 20 8.79 -5.33 6.02
N ARG A 21 9.10 -6.41 5.30
CA ARG A 21 9.91 -7.54 5.77
C ARG A 21 10.73 -8.09 4.60
N GLY A 22 12.03 -7.79 4.56
CA GLY A 22 12.84 -8.01 3.36
C GLY A 22 12.20 -7.29 2.16
N VAL A 23 11.96 -8.02 1.07
CA VAL A 23 11.26 -7.51 -0.12
C VAL A 23 9.73 -7.50 0.02
N GLU A 24 9.17 -8.13 1.06
CA GLU A 24 7.73 -8.17 1.25
C GLU A 24 7.18 -6.88 1.83
N ARG A 25 5.94 -6.56 1.45
CA ARG A 25 5.22 -5.38 1.94
C ARG A 25 3.85 -5.80 2.50
N LYS A 26 3.42 -5.11 3.54
CA LYS A 26 2.14 -5.37 4.20
C LYS A 26 0.97 -4.75 3.41
N TYR A 27 -0.04 -5.56 3.08
CA TYR A 27 -1.28 -5.14 2.42
C TYR A 27 -2.50 -5.56 3.24
N TYR A 28 -3.54 -4.73 3.26
CA TYR A 28 -4.84 -5.09 3.84
C TYR A 28 -5.86 -5.49 2.76
N ARG A 29 -5.56 -5.19 1.49
CA ARG A 29 -6.32 -5.69 0.34
C ARG A 29 -5.38 -5.94 -0.83
N VAL A 30 -5.32 -7.17 -1.32
CA VAL A 30 -4.36 -7.58 -2.36
C VAL A 30 -4.83 -7.25 -3.78
N ALA A 31 -6.14 -7.21 -4.02
CA ALA A 31 -6.72 -6.73 -5.27
C ALA A 31 -8.21 -6.38 -5.11
N ARG A 32 -8.63 -5.31 -5.76
CA ARG A 32 -10.03 -4.95 -6.02
C ARG A 32 -10.15 -4.26 -7.36
N GLY A 33 -11.30 -4.40 -8.00
CA GLY A 33 -11.64 -3.58 -9.15
C GLY A 33 -12.20 -2.22 -8.72
N GLY A 34 -11.84 -1.16 -9.44
CA GLY A 34 -12.48 0.14 -9.41
C GLY A 34 -12.97 0.51 -10.81
N ARG A 35 -14.09 1.23 -10.90
CA ARG A 35 -14.64 1.71 -12.18
C ARG A 35 -14.04 3.04 -12.65
N TRP A 36 -13.19 3.64 -11.81
CA TRP A 36 -12.53 4.92 -12.07
C TRP A 36 -11.50 4.78 -13.20
N TYR A 37 -11.24 5.88 -13.92
CA TYR A 37 -10.21 5.98 -14.97
C TYR A 37 -10.36 4.95 -16.11
N GLY A 38 -11.59 4.54 -16.43
CA GLY A 38 -11.84 3.50 -17.43
C GLY A 38 -11.65 2.07 -16.92
N GLY A 39 -11.46 1.88 -15.61
CA GLY A 39 -11.31 0.58 -14.96
C GLY A 39 -9.89 0.34 -14.48
N ILE A 40 -9.74 0.05 -13.18
CA ILE A 40 -8.43 -0.11 -12.54
C ILE A 40 -8.45 -1.23 -11.49
N ALA A 41 -7.45 -2.11 -11.53
CA ALA A 41 -7.19 -3.05 -10.45
C ALA A 41 -6.30 -2.39 -9.40
N THR A 42 -6.72 -2.37 -8.13
CA THR A 42 -5.98 -1.70 -7.04
C THR A 42 -5.66 -2.66 -5.90
N ALA A 43 -4.41 -2.65 -5.43
CA ALA A 43 -3.98 -3.22 -4.16
C ALA A 43 -3.83 -2.08 -3.14
N ASP A 44 -4.23 -2.32 -1.89
CA ASP A 44 -4.18 -1.31 -0.84
C ASP A 44 -3.16 -1.71 0.25
N CYS A 45 -2.05 -0.95 0.33
CA CYS A 45 -0.95 -1.20 1.27
C CYS A 45 -1.27 -0.65 2.67
N VAL A 46 -0.56 -1.13 3.69
CA VAL A 46 -0.73 -0.72 5.09
C VAL A 46 0.28 0.36 5.48
N GLY A 47 -0.14 1.36 6.25
CA GLY A 47 0.74 2.36 6.86
C GLY A 47 1.07 3.55 5.96
N CYS A 48 0.81 4.76 6.48
CA CYS A 48 1.17 6.05 5.89
C CYS A 48 1.95 6.86 6.92
N ASN A 49 2.95 7.62 6.47
CA ASN A 49 3.71 8.51 7.34
C ASN A 49 3.02 9.85 7.60
N LEU A 50 1.87 10.10 6.96
CA LEU A 50 1.02 11.27 7.22
C LEU A 50 -0.18 10.89 8.10
N LYS A 51 -0.64 11.86 8.90
CA LYS A 51 -1.83 11.74 9.77
C LYS A 51 -2.93 12.70 9.34
N CYS A 52 -3.26 12.71 8.05
CA CYS A 52 -4.28 13.60 7.49
C CYS A 52 -5.63 13.40 8.20
N VAL A 53 -6.24 14.47 8.70
CA VAL A 53 -7.51 14.42 9.45
C VAL A 53 -8.67 13.90 8.60
N PHE A 54 -8.58 14.04 7.29
CA PHE A 54 -9.56 13.60 6.29
C PHE A 54 -9.23 12.24 5.65
N CYS A 55 -8.27 11.49 6.19
CA CYS A 55 -7.83 10.23 5.57
C CYS A 55 -8.91 9.15 5.64
N TRP A 56 -9.29 8.62 4.48
CA TRP A 56 -10.28 7.53 4.37
C TRP A 56 -9.74 6.14 4.74
N SER A 57 -8.41 5.98 4.87
CA SER A 57 -7.79 4.66 5.10
C SER A 57 -8.11 4.11 6.50
N GLY A 58 -8.30 4.99 7.49
CA GLY A 58 -8.73 4.61 8.84
C GLY A 58 -7.78 3.62 9.52
N ALA A 59 -8.31 2.50 9.98
CA ALA A 59 -7.59 1.55 10.83
C ALA A 59 -6.26 1.01 10.21
N PRO A 60 -6.16 0.62 8.93
CA PRO A 60 -4.88 0.30 8.28
C PRO A 60 -3.78 1.37 8.39
N ARG A 61 -4.13 2.64 8.57
CA ARG A 61 -3.18 3.73 8.80
C ARG A 61 -2.79 3.85 10.28
N ASP A 62 -3.78 3.68 11.16
CA ASP A 62 -3.66 4.00 12.59
C ASP A 62 -3.20 2.83 13.45
N TYR A 63 -3.43 1.60 12.99
CA TYR A 63 -2.98 0.36 13.64
C TYR A 63 -2.21 -0.56 12.66
N PRO A 64 -1.13 -0.05 12.02
CA PRO A 64 -0.39 -0.77 10.98
C PRO A 64 0.27 -2.07 11.49
N GLU A 65 0.55 -2.15 12.80
CA GLU A 65 1.08 -3.34 13.47
C GLU A 65 0.05 -4.48 13.53
N LYS A 66 -1.24 -4.17 13.67
CA LYS A 66 -2.33 -5.15 13.82
C LYS A 66 -2.96 -5.58 12.50
N ILE A 67 -2.93 -4.74 11.48
CA ILE A 67 -3.71 -4.93 10.25
C ILE A 67 -2.84 -5.34 9.06
N GLY A 68 -3.38 -6.26 8.24
CA GLY A 68 -2.80 -6.69 6.97
C GLY A 68 -1.82 -7.85 7.10
N ARG A 69 -1.32 -8.31 5.95
CA ARG A 69 -0.37 -9.43 5.84
C ARG A 69 0.76 -9.06 4.88
N PHE A 70 1.92 -9.67 5.08
CA PHE A 70 3.07 -9.50 4.19
C PHE A 70 2.88 -10.32 2.92
N TYR A 71 3.23 -9.71 1.79
CA TYR A 71 3.20 -10.36 0.48
C TYR A 71 4.43 -9.96 -0.32
N ALA A 72 4.92 -10.91 -1.11
CA ALA A 72 5.94 -10.68 -2.13
C ALA A 72 5.38 -9.84 -3.30
N PRO A 73 6.22 -9.04 -3.99
CA PRO A 73 5.77 -8.19 -5.10
C PRO A 73 5.11 -8.99 -6.23
N GLU A 74 5.62 -10.18 -6.55
CA GLU A 74 5.09 -11.08 -7.57
C GLU A 74 3.68 -11.55 -7.25
N TYR A 75 3.40 -11.80 -5.96
CA TYR A 75 2.06 -12.17 -5.53
C TYR A 75 1.06 -11.03 -5.72
N ILE A 76 1.45 -9.80 -5.37
CA ILE A 76 0.60 -8.62 -5.55
C ILE A 76 0.35 -8.35 -7.03
N PHE A 77 1.40 -8.40 -7.87
CA PHE A 77 1.27 -8.27 -9.31
C PHE A 77 0.30 -9.32 -9.89
N MET A 78 0.51 -10.61 -9.59
CA MET A 78 -0.38 -11.69 -10.05
C MET A 78 -1.84 -11.46 -9.65
N LYS A 79 -2.10 -10.97 -8.43
CA LYS A 79 -3.48 -10.68 -7.98
C LYS A 79 -4.08 -9.48 -8.71
N LEU A 80 -3.29 -8.44 -8.97
CA LEU A 80 -3.72 -7.26 -9.71
C LEU A 80 -4.00 -7.60 -11.18
N ASP A 81 -3.06 -8.27 -11.84
CA ASP A 81 -3.17 -8.71 -13.23
C ASP A 81 -4.40 -9.60 -13.45
N ARG A 82 -4.56 -10.65 -12.62
CA ARG A 82 -5.77 -11.50 -12.68
C ARG A 82 -7.07 -10.72 -12.48
N CYS A 83 -7.06 -9.71 -11.61
CA CYS A 83 -8.22 -8.86 -11.38
C CYS A 83 -8.53 -8.00 -12.61
N ALA A 84 -7.49 -7.43 -13.23
CA ALA A 84 -7.59 -6.59 -14.41
C ALA A 84 -8.06 -7.39 -15.62
N LEU A 85 -7.43 -8.53 -15.92
CA LEU A 85 -7.80 -9.44 -17.01
C LEU A 85 -9.27 -9.86 -16.91
N ARG A 86 -9.71 -10.35 -15.75
CA ARG A 86 -11.09 -10.78 -15.53
C ARG A 86 -12.11 -9.64 -15.74
N ARG A 87 -11.70 -8.39 -15.57
CA ARG A 87 -12.58 -7.21 -15.67
C ARG A 87 -12.36 -6.39 -16.94
N GLY A 88 -11.46 -6.80 -17.82
CA GLY A 88 -11.08 -6.04 -19.02
C GLY A 88 -10.41 -4.70 -18.70
N TYR A 89 -9.77 -4.56 -17.54
CA TYR A 89 -9.07 -3.32 -17.17
C TYR A 89 -7.66 -3.30 -17.73
N ARG A 90 -7.17 -2.09 -18.06
CA ARG A 90 -5.82 -1.86 -18.59
C ARG A 90 -4.90 -1.15 -17.61
N GLN A 91 -5.36 -0.90 -16.39
CA GLN A 91 -4.62 -0.15 -15.38
C GLN A 91 -4.50 -0.95 -14.08
N LEU A 92 -3.30 -0.91 -13.51
CA LEU A 92 -2.98 -1.43 -12.18
C LEU A 92 -2.58 -0.28 -11.26
N ARG A 93 -2.79 -0.42 -9.95
CA ARG A 93 -2.40 0.58 -8.95
C ARG A 93 -2.10 -0.05 -7.60
N VAL A 94 -1.09 0.49 -6.92
CA VAL A 94 -0.91 0.33 -5.47
C VAL A 94 -1.35 1.63 -4.78
N SER A 95 -2.24 1.55 -3.80
CA SER A 95 -2.84 2.69 -3.08
C SER A 95 -3.11 2.33 -1.62
N GLY A 96 -4.14 2.89 -0.99
CA GLY A 96 -4.58 2.60 0.37
C GLY A 96 -3.88 3.42 1.45
N ASN A 97 -2.55 3.43 1.43
CA ASN A 97 -1.72 4.25 2.32
C ASN A 97 -0.51 4.79 1.56
N GLU A 98 0.71 4.76 2.12
CA GLU A 98 1.93 5.24 1.47
C GLU A 98 2.74 4.05 0.90
N PRO A 99 2.70 3.80 -0.42
CA PRO A 99 3.41 2.69 -1.03
C PRO A 99 4.93 2.90 -1.00
N THR A 100 5.41 4.15 -1.06
CA THR A 100 6.83 4.46 -1.26
C THR A 100 7.72 4.14 -0.05
N ILE A 101 7.14 4.00 1.15
CA ILE A 101 7.84 3.47 2.34
C ILE A 101 8.45 2.09 2.06
N GLY A 102 7.82 1.30 1.18
CA GLY A 102 8.33 0.03 0.67
C GLY A 102 9.00 0.15 -0.70
N ARG A 103 9.86 1.16 -0.91
CA ARG A 103 10.45 1.48 -2.23
C ARG A 103 10.98 0.26 -3.00
N GLU A 104 11.74 -0.63 -2.36
CA GLU A 104 12.28 -1.82 -3.02
C GLU A 104 11.16 -2.74 -3.54
N HIS A 105 10.17 -3.05 -2.70
CA HIS A 105 8.98 -3.80 -3.10
C HIS A 105 8.25 -3.14 -4.26
N LEU A 106 8.05 -1.82 -4.19
CA LEU A 106 7.34 -1.06 -5.21
C LEU A 106 8.06 -1.10 -6.56
N ILE A 107 9.39 -0.93 -6.56
CA ILE A 107 10.19 -0.99 -7.80
C ILE A 107 10.11 -2.38 -8.41
N ARG A 108 10.31 -3.45 -7.63
CA ARG A 108 10.21 -4.82 -8.16
C ARG A 108 8.82 -5.13 -8.71
N LEU A 109 7.76 -4.61 -8.09
CA LEU A 109 6.40 -4.76 -8.63
C LEU A 109 6.25 -4.05 -9.98
N LEU A 110 6.80 -2.85 -10.14
CA LEU A 110 6.76 -2.10 -11.39
C LEU A 110 7.56 -2.77 -12.52
N GLU A 111 8.63 -3.48 -12.19
CA GLU A 111 9.44 -4.26 -13.15
C GLU A 111 8.71 -5.49 -13.72
N LEU A 112 7.56 -5.87 -13.14
CA LEU A 112 6.73 -6.99 -13.63
C LEU A 112 5.67 -6.55 -14.66
N VAL A 113 5.54 -5.25 -14.93
CA VAL A 113 4.50 -4.65 -15.80
C VAL A 113 5.00 -4.48 -17.23
#